data_AF-A0A7Y8D5E9-F1
#
_entry.id   AF-A0A7Y8D5E9-F1
#
_cell.length_a   1.000
_cell.length_b   1.000
_cell.length_c   1.000
_cell.angle_alpha   90.00
_cell.angle_beta   90.00
_cell.angle_gamma   90.00
#
_symmetry.space_group_name_H-M   'P 1'
#
loop_
_entity.id
_entity.type
_entity.pdbx_description
1 polymer ?
#
loop_
_entity_poly.entity_id
_entity_poly.type
_entity_poly.pdbx_seq_one_letter_code
_entity_poly.pdbx_strand_id
1 'polypeptide(L)' 'SDLDLLLRTPRPMSRAKARELLDSLDCGPCRIDVQLQTPAGGIALREWAGVAQRVLLKSALGARLVADPWNLLECAA' A
#
# COMPACT_ATOMS: atom_id res chain seq x y z
N SER A 1 -9.00 12.06 16.48
CA SER A 1 -9.26 12.12 15.03
C SER A 1 -8.20 11.31 14.33
N ASP A 2 -8.61 10.40 13.46
CA ASP A 2 -7.69 9.62 12.64
C ASP A 2 -7.27 10.47 11.43
N LEU A 3 -6.03 10.30 10.97
CA LEU A 3 -5.48 11.04 9.83
C LEU A 3 -5.31 10.11 8.62
N ASP A 4 -5.98 10.42 7.52
CA ASP A 4 -5.80 9.69 6.26
C ASP A 4 -4.78 10.39 5.36
N LEU A 5 -3.78 9.64 4.88
CA LEU A 5 -2.80 10.13 3.90
C LEU A 5 -2.81 9.29 2.63
N LEU A 6 -2.68 9.96 1.48
CA LEU A 6 -2.43 9.32 0.19
C LEU A 6 -1.00 9.61 -0.27
N LEU A 7 -0.17 8.59 -0.37
CA LEU A 7 1.19 8.69 -0.90
C LEU A 7 1.24 8.19 -2.34
N ARG A 8 1.65 9.06 -3.27
CA ARG A 8 1.80 8.68 -4.67
C ARG A 8 3.13 7.96 -4.90
N THR A 9 3.05 6.71 -5.32
CA THR A 9 4.20 5.83 -5.59
C THR A 9 4.19 5.40 -7.06
N PRO A 10 4.55 6.28 -8.01
CA PRO A 10 4.62 5.93 -9.43
C PRO A 10 5.72 4.91 -9.74
N ARG A 11 6.66 4.72 -8.81
CA ARG A 11 7.73 3.70 -8.86
C ARG A 11 7.56 2.71 -7.70
N PRO A 12 8.00 1.44 -7.87
CA PRO A 12 7.93 0.43 -6.82
C PRO A 12 8.55 0.90 -5.49
N MET A 13 7.84 0.62 -4.40
CA MET A 13 8.33 0.78 -3.05
C MET A 13 8.64 -0.59 -2.46
N SER A 14 9.87 -0.82 -2.03
CA SER A 14 10.21 -2.07 -1.34
C SER A 14 9.44 -2.21 -0.04
N ARG A 15 9.15 -3.45 0.37
CA ARG A 15 8.47 -3.72 1.65
C ARG A 15 9.28 -3.25 2.85
N ALA A 16 10.60 -3.33 2.79
CA ALA A 16 11.49 -2.80 3.84
C ALA A 16 11.28 -1.28 4.03
N LYS A 17 11.27 -0.52 2.93
CA LYS A 17 11.01 0.93 2.97
C LYS A 17 9.58 1.24 3.44
N ALA A 18 8.61 0.43 3.03
CA ALA A 18 7.24 0.57 3.51
C ALA A 18 7.13 0.35 5.03
N ARG A 19 7.90 -0.60 5.57
CA ARG A 19 7.99 -0.86 7.02
C ARG A 19 8.63 0.32 7.75
N GLU A 20 9.78 0.82 7.28
CA GLU A 20 10.44 1.99 7.87
C GLU A 20 9.51 3.22 7.91
N LEU A 21 8.76 3.45 6.84
CA LEU A 21 7.77 4.52 6.78
C LEU A 21 6.63 4.29 7.78
N LEU A 22 6.09 3.08 7.85
CA LEU A 22 5.02 2.73 8.78
C LEU A 22 5.46 2.95 10.23
N ASP A 23 6.64 2.47 10.59
CA ASP A 23 7.19 2.58 11.94
C ASP A 23 7.39 4.06 12.33
N SER A 24 7.82 4.90 11.37
CA SER A 24 7.96 6.35 11.59
C SER A 24 6.63 7.06 11.82
N LEU A 25 5.55 6.58 11.20
CA LEU A 25 4.20 7.16 11.31
C LEU A 25 3.48 6.68 12.57
N ASP A 26 3.74 5.46 13.02
CA ASP A 26 3.15 4.89 14.24
C ASP A 26 3.68 5.57 15.53
N CYS A 27 4.71 6.43 15.43
CA CYS A 27 5.18 7.29 16.54
C CYS A 27 4.38 8.59 16.72
N GLY A 28 3.40 8.87 15.87
CA GLY A 28 2.61 10.10 15.91
C GLY A 28 1.57 10.15 17.05
N PRO A 29 0.99 11.33 17.33
CA PRO A 29 -0.01 11.51 18.39
C PRO A 29 -1.38 10.89 18.08
N CYS A 30 -1.60 10.41 16.86
CA CYS A 30 -2.81 9.72 16.45
C CYS A 30 -2.51 8.67 15.40
N ARG A 31 -3.49 7.79 15.14
CA ARG A 31 -3.40 6.80 14.08
C ARG A 31 -3.39 7.50 12.72
N ILE A 32 -2.39 7.12 11.91
CA ILE A 32 -2.26 7.59 10.53
C ILE A 32 -2.52 6.41 9.59
N ASP A 33 -3.62 6.46 8.85
CA ASP A 33 -3.94 5.49 7.82
C ASP A 33 -3.39 5.97 6.47
N VAL A 34 -2.41 5.24 5.94
CA VAL A 34 -1.75 5.60 4.66
C VAL A 34 -2.14 4.65 3.54
N GLN A 35 -2.62 5.23 2.44
CA GLN A 35 -2.81 4.54 1.17
C GLN A 35 -1.67 4.86 0.21
N LEU A 36 -1.09 3.83 -0.41
CA LEU A 36 -0.12 3.96 -1.48
C LEU A 36 -0.87 3.95 -2.82
N GLN A 37 -0.77 5.04 -3.58
CA GLN A 37 -1.26 5.09 -4.95
C GLN A 37 -0.18 4.59 -5.91
N THR A 38 -0.42 3.43 -6.49
CA THR A 38 0.37 2.84 -7.58
C THR A 38 -0.26 3.20 -8.94
N PRO A 39 0.43 2.96 -10.06
CA PRO A 39 -0.18 3.05 -11.38
C PRO A 39 -1.40 2.10 -11.57
N ALA A 40 -1.45 0.98 -10.86
CA ALA A 40 -2.51 -0.02 -10.99
C ALA A 40 -3.74 0.24 -10.08
N GLY A 41 -3.61 1.11 -9.07
CA GLY A 41 -4.63 1.36 -8.05
C GLY A 41 -4.06 1.69 -6.67
N GLY A 42 -4.89 1.61 -5.65
CA GLY A 42 -4.50 1.87 -4.26
C GLY A 42 -4.32 0.60 -3.43
N ILE A 43 -3.30 0.58 -2.58
CA ILE A 43 -3.09 -0.44 -1.53
C ILE A 43 -2.88 0.24 -0.18
N ALA A 44 -3.14 -0.44 0.93
CA ALA A 44 -2.82 0.09 2.25
C ALA A 44 -1.32 -0.09 2.57
N LEU A 45 -0.66 0.94 3.11
CA LEU A 45 0.75 0.89 3.53
C LEU A 45 0.98 -0.26 4.52
N ARG A 46 0.07 -0.40 5.50
CA ARG A 46 0.16 -1.42 6.55
C ARG A 46 0.07 -2.85 6.00
N GLU A 47 -0.71 -3.06 4.95
CA GLU A 47 -0.77 -4.35 4.26
C GLU A 47 0.53 -4.63 3.49
N TRP A 48 1.03 -3.64 2.75
CA TRP A 48 2.26 -3.77 1.97
C TRP A 48 3.51 -3.97 2.84
N ALA A 49 3.59 -3.28 3.97
CA ALA A 49 4.65 -3.45 4.96
C ALA A 49 4.58 -4.81 5.68
N GLY A 50 3.43 -5.49 5.62
CA GLY A 50 3.16 -6.76 6.29
C GLY A 50 3.89 -7.98 5.72
N VAL A 51 3.65 -9.13 6.34
CA VAL A 51 4.23 -10.43 5.94
C VAL A 51 3.42 -11.16 4.86
N ALA A 52 2.19 -10.69 4.56
CA ALA A 52 1.30 -11.32 3.60
C ALA A 52 1.92 -11.29 2.20
N GLN A 53 1.98 -12.42 1.49
CA GLN A 53 2.58 -12.49 0.15
C GLN A 53 1.83 -11.67 -0.91
N ARG A 54 0.50 -11.52 -0.72
CA ARG A 54 -0.36 -10.72 -1.59
C ARG A 54 -1.09 -9.65 -0.77
N VAL A 55 -1.40 -8.53 -1.41
CA VAL A 55 -2.12 -7.39 -0.82
C VAL A 55 -3.34 -7.03 -1.63
N LEU A 56 -4.30 -6.34 -1.02
CA LEU A 56 -5.53 -5.96 -1.69
C LEU A 56 -5.33 -4.68 -2.50
N LEU A 57 -5.23 -4.82 -3.82
CA LEU A 57 -5.23 -3.72 -4.77
C LEU A 57 -6.67 -3.32 -5.09
N LYS A 58 -7.03 -2.08 -4.75
CA LYS A 58 -8.32 -1.47 -5.09
C LYS A 58 -8.15 -0.58 -6.31
N SER A 59 -8.87 -0.89 -7.38
CA SER A 59 -8.85 -0.14 -8.64
C SER A 59 -10.26 0.16 -9.13
N ALA A 60 -10.38 1.01 -10.16
CA ALA A 60 -11.67 1.27 -10.82
C ALA A 60 -12.29 0.00 -11.44
N LEU A 61 -11.47 -1.01 -11.74
CA LEU A 61 -11.89 -2.31 -12.27
C LEU A 61 -12.30 -3.30 -11.15
N GLY A 62 -12.29 -2.88 -9.89
CA GLY A 62 -12.57 -3.72 -8.73
C GLY A 62 -11.33 -3.98 -7.86
N ALA A 63 -11.55 -4.78 -6.82
CA ALA A 63 -10.54 -5.15 -5.84
C ALA A 63 -9.99 -6.55 -6.14
N ARG A 64 -8.65 -6.70 -6.07
CA ARG A 64 -7.97 -7.98 -6.35
C ARG A 64 -6.73 -8.16 -5.48
N LEU A 65 -6.38 -9.41 -5.16
CA LEU A 65 -5.14 -9.73 -4.46
C LEU A 65 -3.99 -9.85 -5.46
N VAL A 66 -2.91 -9.11 -5.22
CA VAL A 66 -1.70 -9.09 -6.09
C VAL A 66 -0.44 -9.22 -5.25
N ALA A 67 0.59 -9.86 -5.80
CA ALA A 67 1.92 -9.96 -5.22
C ALA A 67 2.74 -8.69 -5.48
N ASP A 68 2.64 -8.10 -6.67
CA ASP A 68 3.28 -6.84 -7.05
C ASP A 68 2.24 -5.77 -7.48
N PRO A 69 1.89 -4.84 -6.58
CA PRO A 69 0.98 -3.74 -6.85
C PRO A 69 1.41 -2.78 -7.97
N TRP A 70 2.68 -2.78 -8.35
CA TRP A 70 3.20 -1.95 -9.43
C TRP A 70 3.19 -2.66 -10.79
N ASN A 71 2.91 -3.96 -10.83
CA ASN A 71 2.78 -4.71 -12.08
C ASN A 71 1.37 -4.53 -12.68
N LEU A 72 1.27 -3.71 -13.74
CA LEU A 72 0.00 -3.43 -14.43
C LEU A 72 -0.67 -4.68 -15.03
N LEU A 73 0.11 -5.71 -15.36
CA LEU A 73 -0.37 -6.91 -16.04
C LEU A 73 -0.70 -8.05 -15.07
N GLU A 74 -0.48 -7.86 -13.76
CA GLU A 74 -0.76 -8.91 -12.79
C GLU A 74 -2.27 -9.10 -12.64
N CYS A 75 -2.77 -10.19 -13.21
CA CYS A 75 -4.10 -10.73 -12.94
C CYS A 75 -4.06 -11.50 -11.61
N ALA A 76 -5.13 -11.39 -10.82
CA ALA A 76 -5.30 -12.27 -9.67
C ALA A 76 -5.41 -13.72 -10.17
N ALA A 77 -4.51 -14.57 -9.70
CA ALA A 77 -4.58 -16.02 -9.84
C ALA A 77 -5.44 -16.62 -8.70
#